data_AF-A0A4P5YP44-F1
#
_entry.id   AF-A0A4P5YP44-F1
#
_cell.length_a   1.000
_cell.length_b   1.000
_cell.length_c   1.000
_cell.angle_alpha   90.00
_cell.angle_beta   90.00
_cell.angle_gamma   90.00
#
_symmetry.space_group_name_H-M   'P 1'
#
loop_
_entity.id
_entity.type
_entity.pdbx_description
1 polymer ?
#
loop_
_entity_poly.entity_id
_entity_poly.type
_entity_poly.pdbx_seq_one_letter_code
_entity_poly.pdbx_strand_id
1 'polypeptide(L)'
;MTAASAQRQDSDPDRRGDPPSPVAQAVALSIRALLIVVAVLAVAWLASGTVAVQPGDRAVVLRLGAVDRDAGAGLVVALPRPLEEVVVVPGADRQLSLAVSDLDLAEPDRPRASDGLDLRKDGGYVLTADGGIVHLTIQVVYQVSDARAWVLAGGRAAAPGPQIADSLRRAAVAAAISACAARTLDGVMVANGGPGSAKAEASKTSNDLAASRARDRLRADLVTGTNLRLAAIAGTGPNSGTGVQVTRIDLTTRLPAKAQRAYDAVLSESQAADRRVAEARAAAERTVQTARQAQAEIQTSADAARRETVATARAAADRVTALAAERSPERRRLLLTNLWRERLDKILRRCASVTAVDGRTPVRVAVPGENR
;
A
#
# COMPACT_ATOMS: atom_id res chain seq x y z
N MET A 1 123.50 38.60 -47.19
CA MET A 1 123.94 37.87 -45.97
C MET A 1 122.83 38.03 -44.95
N THR A 2 122.13 37.04 -44.43
CA THR A 2 122.14 35.58 -44.56
C THR A 2 120.81 35.13 -43.92
N ALA A 3 120.20 34.09 -44.49
CA ALA A 3 119.21 33.12 -43.99
C ALA A 3 118.57 33.34 -42.58
N ALA A 4 117.33 32.93 -42.28
CA ALA A 4 116.62 31.75 -42.74
C ALA A 4 115.21 31.73 -42.13
N SER A 5 114.25 31.21 -42.91
CA SER A 5 113.21 30.24 -42.51
C SER A 5 112.81 30.10 -41.03
N ALA A 6 111.52 30.18 -40.74
CA ALA A 6 110.70 28.97 -40.56
C ALA A 6 109.26 29.33 -40.16
N GLN A 7 108.36 29.06 -41.10
CA GLN A 7 106.94 28.83 -40.86
C GLN A 7 106.80 27.53 -40.05
N ARG A 8 106.10 27.58 -38.90
CA ARG A 8 105.61 26.37 -38.24
C ARG A 8 104.17 26.57 -37.80
N GLN A 9 103.29 26.16 -38.70
CA GLN A 9 101.96 25.66 -38.36
C GLN A 9 102.17 24.44 -37.45
N ASP A 10 101.75 24.53 -36.19
CA ASP A 10 101.42 23.37 -35.37
C ASP A 10 99.95 23.52 -34.99
N SER A 11 99.12 22.88 -35.81
CA SER A 11 97.75 22.49 -35.49
C SER A 11 97.80 21.51 -34.32
N ASP A 12 97.51 21.98 -33.12
CA ASP A 12 97.38 21.15 -31.91
C ASP A 12 96.01 20.44 -31.91
N PRO A 13 95.96 19.11 -32.05
CA PRO A 13 94.74 18.34 -32.07
C PRO A 13 94.63 17.51 -30.79
N ASP A 14 94.76 18.08 -29.58
CA ASP A 14 94.53 17.28 -28.37
C ASP A 14 94.10 18.10 -27.13
N ARG A 15 92.96 18.79 -27.21
CA ARG A 15 92.17 19.08 -26.00
C ARG A 15 91.30 17.87 -25.64
N ARG A 16 91.92 16.77 -25.22
CA ARG A 16 91.25 15.78 -24.38
C ARG A 16 91.18 16.38 -22.98
N GLY A 17 89.96 16.76 -22.57
CA GLY A 17 89.73 17.39 -21.27
C GLY A 17 90.32 16.58 -20.12
N ASP A 18 91.00 17.28 -19.21
CA ASP A 18 91.46 16.73 -17.94
C ASP A 18 90.34 15.96 -17.22
N PRO A 19 90.63 14.83 -16.57
CA PRO A 19 89.62 14.12 -15.79
C PRO A 19 89.08 15.06 -14.70
N PRO A 20 87.75 15.17 -14.55
CA PRO A 20 87.16 16.10 -13.59
C PRO A 20 87.66 15.79 -12.18
N SER A 21 88.02 16.83 -11.42
CA SER A 21 88.52 16.69 -10.05
C SER A 21 87.54 15.89 -9.17
N PRO A 22 88.00 15.14 -8.17
CA PRO A 22 87.12 14.33 -7.31
C PRO A 22 85.97 15.13 -6.67
N VAL A 23 86.23 16.42 -6.37
CA VAL A 23 85.22 17.36 -5.85
C VAL A 23 84.19 17.72 -6.94
N ALA A 24 84.62 17.97 -8.18
CA ALA A 24 83.70 18.21 -9.29
C ALA A 24 82.83 16.98 -9.61
N GLN A 25 83.39 15.78 -9.49
CA GLN A 25 82.65 14.52 -9.65
C GLN A 25 81.61 14.32 -8.54
N ALA A 26 81.94 14.63 -7.29
CA ALA A 26 80.99 14.55 -6.16
C ALA A 26 79.84 15.56 -6.30
N VAL A 27 80.13 16.79 -6.73
CA VAL A 27 79.10 17.80 -7.02
C VAL A 27 78.21 17.37 -8.20
N ALA A 28 78.79 16.85 -9.28
CA ALA A 28 78.01 16.35 -10.41
C ALA A 28 77.12 15.15 -10.02
N LEU A 29 77.60 14.24 -9.17
CA LEU A 29 76.83 13.10 -8.69
C LEU A 29 75.67 13.52 -7.78
N SER A 30 75.88 14.50 -6.89
CA SER A 30 74.82 15.03 -6.01
C SER A 30 73.73 15.78 -6.79
N ILE A 31 74.09 16.55 -7.82
CA ILE A 31 73.11 17.20 -8.72
C ILE A 31 72.31 16.14 -9.49
N ARG A 32 72.97 15.10 -10.02
CA ARG A 32 72.27 13.99 -10.71
C ARG A 32 71.35 13.23 -9.77
N ALA A 33 71.79 12.94 -8.55
CA ALA A 33 70.96 12.29 -7.54
C ALA A 33 69.74 13.14 -7.16
N LEU A 34 69.93 14.45 -6.96
CA LEU A 34 68.84 15.39 -6.72
C LEU A 34 67.84 15.44 -7.89
N LEU A 35 68.33 15.50 -9.12
CA LEU A 35 67.47 15.46 -10.32
C LEU A 35 66.67 14.17 -10.41
N ILE A 36 67.25 13.03 -10.06
CA ILE A 36 66.53 11.75 -10.02
C ILE A 36 65.43 11.80 -8.96
N VAL A 37 65.71 12.30 -7.76
CA VAL A 37 64.72 12.44 -6.68
C VAL A 37 63.58 13.39 -7.09
N VAL A 38 63.90 14.54 -7.68
CA VAL A 38 62.92 15.49 -8.20
C VAL A 38 62.09 14.87 -9.33
N ALA A 39 62.71 14.12 -10.24
CA ALA A 39 62.01 13.42 -11.30
C ALA A 39 61.04 12.36 -10.75
N VAL A 40 61.45 11.57 -9.76
CA VAL A 40 60.59 10.58 -9.09
C VAL A 40 59.42 11.27 -8.37
N LEU A 41 59.66 12.37 -7.67
CA LEU A 41 58.61 13.17 -7.04
C LEU A 41 57.64 13.78 -8.07
N ALA A 42 58.15 14.27 -9.21
CA ALA A 42 57.33 14.82 -10.27
C ALA A 42 56.45 13.75 -10.93
N VAL A 43 56.98 12.54 -11.15
CA VAL A 43 56.21 11.40 -11.66
C VAL A 43 55.17 10.94 -10.63
N ALA A 44 55.54 10.84 -9.35
CA ALA A 44 54.61 10.51 -8.28
C ALA A 44 53.49 11.55 -8.14
N TRP A 45 53.81 12.84 -8.31
CA TRP A 45 52.85 13.93 -8.32
C TRP A 45 51.91 13.83 -9.52
N LEU A 46 52.41 13.60 -10.74
CA LEU A 46 51.57 13.38 -11.92
C LEU A 46 50.66 12.15 -11.79
N ALA A 47 51.18 11.05 -11.24
CA ALA A 47 50.42 9.82 -11.02
C ALA A 47 49.34 9.99 -9.93
N SER A 48 49.51 10.92 -9.00
CA SER A 48 48.55 11.20 -7.91
C SER A 48 47.19 11.69 -8.41
N GLY A 49 47.07 12.13 -9.67
CA GLY A 49 45.81 12.57 -10.27
C GLY A 49 44.98 11.46 -10.91
N THR A 50 45.44 10.21 -10.86
CA THR A 50 44.72 9.06 -11.44
C THR A 50 43.74 8.44 -10.44
N VAL A 51 42.46 8.37 -10.80
CA VAL A 51 41.39 7.81 -9.96
C VAL A 51 40.61 6.76 -10.74
N ALA A 52 40.46 5.57 -10.16
CA ALA A 52 39.64 4.50 -10.74
C ALA A 52 38.18 4.65 -10.28
N VAL A 53 37.26 4.77 -11.22
CA VAL A 53 35.81 4.89 -10.99
C VAL A 53 35.15 3.53 -11.27
N GLN A 54 34.36 3.04 -10.30
CA GLN A 54 33.69 1.75 -10.42
C GLN A 54 32.55 1.78 -11.44
N PRO A 55 32.20 0.63 -12.05
CA PRO A 55 30.99 0.51 -12.86
C PRO A 55 29.75 0.90 -12.06
N GLY A 56 28.97 1.84 -12.59
CA GLY A 56 27.77 2.37 -11.92
C GLY A 56 28.01 3.66 -11.12
N ASP A 57 29.25 4.13 -10.96
CA ASP A 57 29.57 5.45 -10.44
C ASP A 57 30.01 6.39 -11.58
N ARG A 58 29.95 7.71 -11.32
CA ARG A 58 30.44 8.76 -12.23
C ARG A 58 31.46 9.61 -11.51
N ALA A 59 32.39 10.19 -12.25
CA ALA A 59 33.32 11.18 -11.72
C ALA A 59 33.04 12.55 -12.32
N VAL A 60 33.03 13.57 -11.48
CA VAL A 60 33.00 14.97 -11.90
C VAL A 60 34.36 15.56 -11.57
N VAL A 61 35.04 16.08 -12.59
CA VAL A 61 36.33 16.74 -12.44
C VAL A 61 36.11 18.24 -12.28
N LEU A 62 36.51 18.76 -11.13
CA LEU A 62 36.53 20.18 -10.83
C LEU A 62 37.91 20.74 -11.17
N ARG A 63 37.98 21.82 -11.94
CA ARG A 63 39.21 22.59 -12.17
C ARG A 63 39.10 23.92 -11.43
N LEU A 64 39.98 24.13 -10.44
CA LEU A 64 39.96 25.32 -9.58
C LEU A 64 38.58 25.62 -8.97
N GLY A 65 37.81 24.57 -8.67
CA GLY A 65 36.46 24.67 -8.11
C GLY A 65 35.33 24.85 -9.12
N ALA A 66 35.63 25.03 -10.41
CA ALA A 66 34.63 25.03 -11.49
C ALA A 66 34.47 23.63 -12.10
N VAL A 67 33.26 23.24 -12.49
CA VAL A 67 33.02 21.96 -13.18
C VAL A 67 33.61 22.02 -14.59
N ASP A 68 34.58 21.15 -14.89
CA ASP A 68 35.24 21.08 -16.21
C ASP A 68 34.60 19.99 -17.07
N ARG A 69 34.56 18.76 -16.56
CA ARG A 69 34.09 17.58 -17.32
C ARG A 69 33.50 16.49 -16.44
N ASP A 70 32.58 15.72 -17.02
CA ASP A 70 32.06 14.49 -16.45
C ASP A 70 32.77 13.29 -17.09
N ALA A 71 33.14 12.31 -16.28
CA ALA A 71 33.69 11.05 -16.72
C ALA A 71 32.85 9.88 -16.21
N GLY A 72 32.63 8.89 -17.07
CA GLY A 72 31.95 7.65 -16.70
C GLY A 72 32.86 6.70 -15.91
N ALA A 73 32.43 5.44 -15.80
CA ALA A 73 33.24 4.38 -15.20
C ALA A 73 34.56 4.17 -15.98
N GLY A 74 35.65 3.95 -15.25
CA GLY A 74 36.99 3.78 -15.84
C GLY A 74 38.08 4.55 -15.09
N LEU A 75 39.28 4.56 -15.68
CA LEU A 75 40.40 5.31 -15.13
C LEU A 75 40.29 6.78 -15.57
N VAL A 76 40.04 7.65 -14.61
CA VAL A 76 39.98 9.10 -14.83
C VAL A 76 41.34 9.68 -14.50
N VAL A 77 41.95 10.33 -15.49
CA VAL A 77 43.21 11.05 -15.33
C VAL A 77 42.90 12.53 -15.18
N ALA A 78 43.18 13.05 -13.99
CA ALA A 78 43.10 14.46 -13.67
C ALA A 78 44.49 15.03 -13.39
N LEU A 79 44.62 16.35 -13.52
CA LEU A 79 45.81 17.04 -13.02
C LEU A 79 45.89 16.87 -11.51
N PRO A 80 47.09 16.68 -10.95
CA PRO A 80 47.24 16.58 -9.50
C PRO A 80 46.75 17.84 -8.78
N ARG A 81 46.26 17.62 -7.56
CA ARG A 81 45.79 18.69 -6.67
C ARG A 81 46.92 19.71 -6.47
N PRO A 82 46.62 21.02 -6.49
CA PRO A 82 45.31 21.64 -6.34
C PRO A 82 44.57 22.05 -7.64
N LEU A 83 45.10 21.72 -8.82
CA LEU A 83 44.55 22.21 -10.09
C LEU A 83 43.23 21.53 -10.45
N GLU A 84 43.18 20.20 -10.33
CA GLU A 84 41.96 19.42 -10.53
C GLU A 84 41.61 18.57 -9.29
N GLU A 85 40.32 18.47 -8.99
CA GLU A 85 39.76 17.61 -7.95
C GLU A 85 38.74 16.67 -8.60
N VAL A 86 38.93 15.36 -8.40
CA VAL A 86 37.99 14.33 -8.88
C VAL A 86 37.04 13.98 -7.75
N VAL A 87 35.73 14.20 -7.99
CA VAL A 87 34.67 13.84 -7.05
C VAL A 87 33.89 12.66 -7.63
N VAL A 88 33.82 11.55 -6.90
CA VAL A 88 33.06 10.37 -7.29
C VAL A 88 31.62 10.51 -6.80
N VAL A 89 30.69 10.42 -7.72
CA VAL A 89 29.25 10.58 -7.53
C VAL A 89 28.56 9.25 -7.81
N PRO A 90 27.63 8.81 -6.94
CA PRO A 90 26.77 7.67 -7.23
C PRO A 90 26.07 7.80 -8.58
N GLY A 91 26.03 6.73 -9.39
CA GLY A 91 25.29 6.77 -10.65
C GLY A 91 23.78 6.85 -10.46
N ALA A 92 23.09 7.19 -11.55
CA ALA A 92 21.64 7.38 -11.58
C ALA A 92 20.84 6.11 -11.24
N ASP A 93 21.43 4.92 -11.41
CA ASP A 93 20.79 3.64 -11.11
C ASP A 93 20.85 3.29 -9.61
N ARG A 94 21.66 4.00 -8.82
CA ARG A 94 21.86 3.72 -7.39
C ARG A 94 20.80 4.44 -6.57
N GLN A 95 19.96 3.66 -5.89
CA GLN A 95 19.00 4.18 -4.92
C GLN A 95 19.70 4.47 -3.59
N LEU A 96 19.59 5.71 -3.14
CA LEU A 96 20.03 6.18 -1.83
C LEU A 96 18.79 6.42 -0.97
N SER A 97 18.93 6.32 0.35
CA SER A 97 17.82 6.59 1.28
C SER A 97 18.20 7.63 2.32
N LEU A 98 17.24 8.49 2.66
CA LEU A 98 17.32 9.49 3.69
C LEU A 98 16.12 9.32 4.63
N ALA A 99 16.38 9.07 5.91
CA ALA A 99 15.35 9.04 6.93
C ALA A 99 15.01 10.47 7.39
N VAL A 100 13.71 10.76 7.42
CA VAL A 100 13.12 12.03 7.85
C VAL A 100 12.19 11.75 9.02
N SER A 101 12.64 12.15 10.22
CA SER A 101 11.93 11.93 11.48
C SER A 101 11.46 13.24 12.14
N ASP A 102 11.53 14.36 11.43
CA ASP A 102 11.05 15.68 11.90
C ASP A 102 9.56 15.69 12.25
N LEU A 103 8.81 14.74 11.69
CA LEU A 103 7.38 14.53 11.88
C LEU A 103 7.07 13.40 12.88
N ASP A 104 8.08 12.97 13.63
CA ASP A 104 8.00 11.93 14.64
C ASP A 104 8.93 12.28 15.82
N LEU A 105 8.66 13.41 16.48
CA LEU A 105 9.45 13.88 17.63
C LEU A 105 8.95 13.30 18.96
N ALA A 106 8.14 12.25 18.92
CA ALA A 106 7.68 11.57 20.11
C ALA A 106 8.86 10.89 20.84
N GLU A 107 9.27 11.43 22.00
CA GLU A 107 10.05 10.65 22.96
C GLU A 107 9.15 9.47 23.42
N PRO A 108 9.56 8.22 23.21
CA PRO A 108 8.63 7.09 23.33
C PRO A 108 8.19 6.73 24.76
N ASP A 109 8.59 7.43 25.84
CA ASP A 109 8.34 6.88 27.18
C ASP A 109 8.35 7.84 28.40
N ARG A 110 7.98 9.11 28.26
CA ARG A 110 7.72 9.92 29.48
C ARG A 110 6.23 9.98 29.79
N PRO A 111 5.76 9.40 30.91
CA PRO A 111 4.43 9.67 31.42
C PRO A 111 4.39 11.11 31.94
N ARG A 112 4.10 12.06 31.05
CA ARG A 112 3.84 13.45 31.44
C ARG A 112 2.40 13.55 31.92
N ALA A 113 2.26 13.71 33.23
CA ALA A 113 1.03 14.04 33.96
C ALA A 113 0.46 15.44 33.63
N SER A 114 0.63 15.93 32.40
CA SER A 114 -0.03 17.16 31.94
C SER A 114 -1.25 16.78 31.10
N ASP A 115 -2.41 17.18 31.59
CA ASP A 115 -3.76 16.87 31.12
C ASP A 115 -4.13 17.52 29.75
N GLY A 116 -3.13 17.77 28.90
CA GLY A 116 -3.27 18.40 27.59
C GLY A 116 -2.23 17.92 26.58
N LEU A 117 -2.57 18.00 25.29
CA LEU A 117 -1.66 17.81 24.16
C LEU A 117 -0.87 19.12 23.95
N ASP A 118 0.44 19.13 24.23
CA ASP A 118 1.28 20.33 24.03
C ASP A 118 1.98 20.23 22.67
N LEU A 119 1.32 20.73 21.62
CA LEU A 119 1.80 20.69 20.23
C LEU A 119 3.21 21.29 20.03
N ARG A 120 3.65 22.16 20.95
CA ARG A 120 4.96 22.83 20.89
C ARG A 120 6.08 22.03 21.54
N LYS A 121 5.77 21.17 22.50
CA LYS A 121 6.74 20.31 23.20
C LYS A 121 6.73 18.87 22.70
N ASP A 122 5.58 18.39 22.25
CA ASP A 122 5.41 17.01 21.80
C ASP A 122 5.69 16.82 20.29
N GLY A 123 5.91 17.94 19.56
CA GLY A 123 6.62 18.07 18.27
C GLY A 123 6.29 17.11 17.09
N GLY A 124 6.20 17.67 15.87
CA GLY A 124 6.21 16.87 14.64
C GLY A 124 4.86 16.29 14.19
N TYR A 125 3.74 16.77 14.71
CA TYR A 125 2.43 16.31 14.24
C TYR A 125 2.09 16.86 12.86
N VAL A 126 1.37 16.06 12.08
CA VAL A 126 0.69 16.52 10.87
C VAL A 126 -0.82 16.45 11.08
N LEU A 127 -1.51 17.51 10.64
CA LEU A 127 -2.97 17.61 10.67
C LEU A 127 -3.55 17.05 9.36
N THR A 128 -4.63 16.30 9.48
CA THR A 128 -5.42 15.81 8.35
C THR A 128 -6.59 16.75 8.04
N ALA A 129 -7.21 16.60 6.87
CA ALA A 129 -8.29 17.46 6.38
C ALA A 129 -9.51 17.53 7.33
N ASP A 130 -9.75 16.45 8.07
CA ASP A 130 -10.81 16.28 9.08
C ASP A 130 -10.36 16.67 10.50
N GLY A 131 -9.19 17.30 10.65
CA GLY A 131 -8.67 17.74 11.94
C GLY A 131 -8.04 16.65 12.80
N GLY A 132 -7.83 15.45 12.24
CA GLY A 132 -7.07 14.39 12.89
C GLY A 132 -5.58 14.71 13.00
N ILE A 133 -4.91 14.15 14.00
CA ILE A 133 -3.47 14.35 14.26
C ILE A 133 -2.72 13.03 14.14
N VAL A 134 -1.60 13.05 13.41
CA VAL A 134 -0.82 11.84 13.10
C VAL A 134 0.68 12.14 13.19
N HIS A 135 1.45 11.18 13.70
CA HIS A 135 2.90 11.13 13.59
C HIS A 135 3.31 10.41 12.31
N LEU A 136 4.26 10.99 11.57
CA LEU A 136 4.75 10.46 10.30
C LEU A 136 6.25 10.21 10.36
N THR A 137 6.66 8.97 10.14
CA THR A 137 8.07 8.64 9.85
C THR A 137 8.20 8.47 8.34
N ILE A 138 9.11 9.20 7.70
CA ILE A 138 9.27 9.19 6.24
C ILE A 138 10.68 8.71 5.89
N GLN A 139 10.78 7.81 4.92
CA GLN A 139 12.03 7.39 4.30
C GLN A 139 11.99 7.78 2.81
N VAL A 140 12.81 8.76 2.45
CA VAL A 140 12.91 9.26 1.08
C VAL A 140 13.96 8.45 0.35
N VAL A 141 13.55 7.75 -0.70
CA VAL A 141 14.44 7.01 -1.60
C VAL A 141 14.64 7.85 -2.86
N TYR A 142 15.89 8.18 -3.14
CA TYR A 142 16.25 9.10 -4.21
C TYR A 142 17.45 8.58 -5.00
N GLN A 143 17.66 9.16 -6.18
CA GLN A 143 18.79 8.88 -7.05
C GLN A 143 19.41 10.20 -7.53
N VAL A 144 20.70 10.16 -7.86
CA VAL A 144 21.40 11.32 -8.40
C VAL A 144 21.14 11.38 -9.91
N SER A 145 20.27 12.31 -10.34
CA SER A 145 19.93 12.50 -11.75
C SER A 145 20.96 13.35 -12.49
N ASP A 146 21.54 14.35 -11.82
CA ASP A 146 22.59 15.21 -12.35
C ASP A 146 23.78 15.28 -11.39
N ALA A 147 24.91 14.73 -11.84
CA ALA A 147 26.14 14.70 -11.07
C ALA A 147 26.77 16.09 -10.91
N ARG A 148 26.58 17.01 -11.86
CA ARG A 148 27.13 18.37 -11.79
C ARG A 148 26.44 19.17 -10.70
N ALA A 149 25.11 19.23 -10.75
CA ALA A 149 24.30 19.91 -9.74
C ALA A 149 24.52 19.30 -8.34
N TRP A 150 24.68 17.97 -8.23
CA TRP A 150 25.00 17.31 -6.97
C TRP A 150 26.30 17.81 -6.34
N VAL A 151 27.38 17.89 -7.13
CA VAL A 151 28.69 18.36 -6.63
C VAL A 151 28.66 19.85 -6.29
N LEU A 152 27.98 20.66 -7.10
CA LEU A 152 27.80 22.10 -6.84
C LEU A 152 26.97 22.35 -5.56
N ALA A 153 25.99 21.51 -5.28
CA ALA A 153 25.21 21.53 -4.04
C ALA A 153 25.99 20.96 -2.82
N GLY A 154 27.27 20.60 -3.00
CA GLY A 154 28.17 20.15 -1.94
C GLY A 154 28.20 18.64 -1.73
N GLY A 155 27.57 17.85 -2.60
CA GLY A 155 27.61 16.39 -2.58
C GLY A 155 28.96 15.86 -3.06
N ARG A 156 29.69 15.15 -2.20
CA ARG A 156 31.03 14.61 -2.51
C ARG A 156 31.15 13.09 -2.43
N ALA A 157 30.10 12.41 -1.95
CA ALA A 157 30.11 10.96 -1.70
C ALA A 157 28.68 10.39 -1.83
N ALA A 158 28.49 9.14 -1.40
CA ALA A 158 27.17 8.49 -1.38
C ALA A 158 26.19 9.11 -0.38
N ALA A 159 26.68 9.80 0.65
CA ALA A 159 25.84 10.54 1.58
C ALA A 159 25.56 11.96 1.03
N PRO A 160 24.33 12.48 1.18
CA PRO A 160 24.00 13.83 0.76
C PRO A 160 24.74 14.84 1.64
N GLY A 161 25.26 15.90 1.01
CA GLY A 161 25.78 17.06 1.74
C GLY A 161 24.69 17.73 2.59
N PRO A 162 25.05 18.55 3.58
CA PRO A 162 24.08 19.17 4.50
C PRO A 162 22.99 19.97 3.78
N GLN A 163 23.36 20.72 2.74
CA GLN A 163 22.41 21.50 1.94
C GLN A 163 21.41 20.61 1.19
N ILE A 164 21.88 19.49 0.63
CA ILE A 164 21.04 18.54 -0.11
C ILE A 164 20.12 17.79 0.86
N ALA A 165 20.66 17.36 2.01
CA ALA A 165 19.88 16.71 3.05
C ALA A 165 18.78 17.62 3.60
N ASP A 166 19.10 18.90 3.87
CA ASP A 166 18.13 19.86 4.40
C ASP A 166 17.05 20.24 3.38
N SER A 167 17.41 20.40 2.11
CA SER A 167 16.43 20.66 1.04
C SER A 167 15.53 19.45 0.79
N LEU A 168 16.06 18.23 0.75
CA LEU A 168 15.27 16.99 0.68
C LEU A 168 14.31 16.86 1.87
N ARG A 169 14.82 17.08 3.09
CA ARG A 169 14.03 17.04 4.33
C ARG A 169 12.89 18.06 4.28
N ARG A 170 13.20 19.34 3.98
CA ARG A 170 12.20 20.42 3.89
C ARG A 170 11.17 20.15 2.80
N ALA A 171 11.59 19.69 1.63
CA ALA A 171 10.69 19.37 0.53
C ALA A 171 9.75 18.21 0.88
N ALA A 172 10.29 17.13 1.47
CA ALA A 172 9.51 15.96 1.88
C ALA A 172 8.53 16.29 3.00
N VAL A 173 8.95 17.04 4.03
CA VAL A 173 8.08 17.50 5.12
C VAL A 173 6.96 18.38 4.60
N ALA A 174 7.27 19.36 3.75
CA ALA A 174 6.25 20.24 3.18
C ALA A 174 5.28 19.48 2.26
N ALA A 175 5.77 18.49 1.49
CA ALA A 175 4.93 17.60 0.69
C ALA A 175 4.01 16.75 1.57
N ALA A 176 4.53 16.20 2.66
CA ALA A 176 3.77 15.42 3.64
C ALA A 176 2.66 16.24 4.29
N ILE A 177 2.96 17.45 4.76
CA ILE A 177 1.97 18.36 5.33
C ILE A 177 0.86 18.63 4.32
N SER A 178 1.18 18.98 3.07
CA SER A 178 0.15 19.22 2.04
C SER A 178 -0.65 17.96 1.69
N ALA A 179 -0.01 16.79 1.64
CA ALA A 179 -0.66 15.54 1.28
C ALA A 179 -1.64 15.07 2.36
N CYS A 180 -1.30 15.25 3.64
CA CYS A 180 -2.18 14.96 4.76
C CYS A 180 -3.30 15.98 4.91
N ALA A 181 -3.02 17.28 4.73
CA ALA A 181 -4.03 18.32 4.80
C ALA A 181 -5.13 18.17 3.74
N ALA A 182 -4.86 17.44 2.65
CA ALA A 182 -5.83 17.13 1.59
C ALA A 182 -6.59 15.81 1.80
N ARG A 183 -6.37 15.08 2.90
CA ARG A 183 -6.92 13.74 3.14
C ARG A 183 -7.48 13.60 4.54
N THR A 184 -8.47 12.73 4.71
CA THR A 184 -8.97 12.35 6.05
C THR A 184 -7.97 11.48 6.79
N LEU A 185 -8.15 11.35 8.11
CA LEU A 185 -7.33 10.52 8.98
C LEU A 185 -7.22 9.08 8.45
N ASP A 186 -8.35 8.48 8.06
CA ASP A 186 -8.39 7.13 7.49
C ASP A 186 -7.56 7.01 6.22
N GLY A 187 -7.60 8.03 5.35
CA GLY A 187 -6.83 8.06 4.11
C GLY A 187 -5.31 8.12 4.33
N VAL A 188 -4.87 8.63 5.48
CA VAL A 188 -3.45 8.70 5.87
C VAL A 188 -3.02 7.46 6.64
N MET A 189 -3.84 6.99 7.60
CA MET A 189 -3.53 5.86 8.49
C MET A 189 -3.40 4.51 7.75
N VAL A 190 -4.05 4.37 6.62
CA VAL A 190 -4.00 3.19 5.78
C VAL A 190 -2.57 2.89 5.26
N ALA A 191 -1.61 3.81 5.43
CA ALA A 191 -0.21 3.65 5.01
C ALA A 191 0.69 2.75 5.88
N ASN A 192 0.20 2.17 6.98
CA ASN A 192 0.96 1.17 7.75
C ASN A 192 1.03 -0.20 7.04
N GLY A 193 1.80 -0.27 5.95
CA GLY A 193 2.30 -1.51 5.38
C GLY A 193 3.74 -1.73 5.81
N GLY A 194 3.98 -2.13 7.06
CA GLY A 194 5.29 -2.64 7.47
C GLY A 194 5.54 -4.04 6.89
N PRO A 195 6.80 -4.51 6.81
CA PRO A 195 7.18 -5.79 6.19
C PRO A 195 6.56 -7.06 6.83
N GLY A 196 5.72 -6.93 7.86
CA GLY A 196 4.99 -8.02 8.51
C GLY A 196 3.53 -8.22 8.06
N SER A 197 2.95 -7.35 7.22
CA SER A 197 1.55 -7.49 6.76
C SER A 197 1.36 -8.49 5.61
N ALA A 198 2.45 -9.09 5.11
CA ALA A 198 2.44 -10.06 4.02
C ALA A 198 1.71 -11.39 4.34
N LYS A 199 1.40 -11.67 5.61
CA LYS A 199 0.64 -12.88 6.01
C LYS A 199 -0.89 -12.72 5.97
N ALA A 200 -1.40 -11.53 5.66
CA ALA A 200 -2.85 -11.27 5.55
C ALA A 200 -3.35 -11.22 4.08
N GLU A 201 -2.58 -11.73 3.12
CA GLU A 201 -2.88 -11.58 1.68
C GLU A 201 -3.83 -12.64 1.08
N ALA A 202 -4.35 -13.57 1.89
CA ALA A 202 -5.10 -14.73 1.40
C ALA A 202 -6.64 -14.56 1.33
N SER A 203 -7.20 -13.40 1.71
CA SER A 203 -8.65 -13.15 1.65
C SER A 203 -8.92 -11.77 1.05
N LYS A 204 -8.76 -11.63 -0.27
CA LYS A 204 -9.01 -10.38 -0.99
C LYS A 204 -10.49 -10.00 -0.92
N THR A 205 -10.84 -9.17 0.07
CA THR A 205 -12.12 -8.47 0.12
C THR A 205 -11.97 -7.13 -0.60
N SER A 206 -13.06 -6.58 -1.14
CA SER A 206 -13.10 -5.26 -1.80
C SER A 206 -12.46 -4.12 -0.98
N ASN A 207 -12.47 -4.25 0.36
CA ASN A 207 -11.91 -3.28 1.30
C ASN A 207 -10.37 -3.16 1.22
N ASP A 208 -9.66 -4.26 0.95
CA ASP A 208 -8.19 -4.27 0.90
C ASP A 208 -7.66 -3.58 -0.37
N LEU A 209 -8.45 -3.64 -1.46
CA LEU A 209 -8.13 -2.97 -2.71
C LEU A 209 -8.27 -1.45 -2.60
N ALA A 210 -9.31 -0.97 -1.91
CA ALA A 210 -9.48 0.44 -1.61
C ALA A 210 -8.33 0.96 -0.74
N ALA A 211 -7.94 0.18 0.28
CA ALA A 211 -6.83 0.49 1.16
C ALA A 211 -5.48 0.54 0.41
N SER A 212 -5.17 -0.44 -0.45
CA SER A 212 -3.96 -0.41 -1.30
C SER A 212 -3.92 0.82 -2.19
N ARG A 213 -5.02 1.13 -2.88
CA ARG A 213 -5.11 2.31 -3.76
C ARG A 213 -4.89 3.62 -3.02
N ALA A 214 -5.41 3.75 -1.80
CA ALA A 214 -5.20 4.94 -0.97
C ALA A 214 -3.71 5.12 -0.63
N ARG A 215 -3.01 4.04 -0.27
CA ARG A 215 -1.55 4.06 -0.02
C ARG A 215 -0.76 4.46 -1.26
N ASP A 216 -1.05 3.82 -2.38
CA ASP A 216 -0.30 4.03 -3.62
C ASP A 216 -0.46 5.47 -4.10
N ARG A 217 -1.68 6.03 -4.00
CA ARG A 217 -1.94 7.46 -4.27
C ARG A 217 -1.20 8.37 -3.31
N LEU A 218 -1.20 8.09 -2.00
CA LEU A 218 -0.48 8.91 -1.03
C LEU A 218 1.02 8.94 -1.34
N ARG A 219 1.64 7.77 -1.61
CA ARG A 219 3.06 7.71 -1.98
C ARG A 219 3.35 8.43 -3.30
N ALA A 220 2.50 8.26 -4.32
CA ALA A 220 2.65 8.94 -5.60
C ALA A 220 2.57 10.47 -5.46
N ASP A 221 1.61 10.98 -4.68
CA ASP A 221 1.45 12.40 -4.41
C ASP A 221 2.63 12.97 -3.61
N LEU A 222 3.17 12.21 -2.65
CA LEU A 222 4.36 12.61 -1.91
C LEU A 222 5.59 12.70 -2.81
N VAL A 223 5.81 11.71 -3.68
CA VAL A 223 6.92 11.74 -4.65
C VAL A 223 6.77 12.93 -5.59
N THR A 224 5.58 13.13 -6.15
CA THR A 224 5.28 14.23 -7.06
C THR A 224 5.46 15.58 -6.36
N GLY A 225 4.86 15.76 -5.18
CA GLY A 225 4.95 16.98 -4.38
C GLY A 225 6.38 17.29 -3.92
N THR A 226 7.16 16.28 -3.56
CA THR A 226 8.56 16.46 -3.17
C THR A 226 9.40 16.89 -4.37
N ASN A 227 9.28 16.22 -5.52
CA ASN A 227 10.00 16.59 -6.74
C ASN A 227 9.61 17.98 -7.24
N LEU A 228 8.33 18.35 -7.19
CA LEU A 228 7.87 19.71 -7.53
C LEU A 228 8.54 20.77 -6.64
N ARG A 229 8.66 20.51 -5.33
CA ARG A 229 9.31 21.43 -4.39
C ARG A 229 10.83 21.48 -4.58
N LEU A 230 11.48 20.35 -4.87
CA LEU A 230 12.90 20.33 -5.22
C LEU A 230 13.17 21.14 -6.50
N ALA A 231 12.31 21.00 -7.51
CA ALA A 231 12.38 21.79 -8.74
C ALA A 231 12.13 23.29 -8.48
N ALA A 232 11.24 23.64 -7.55
CA ALA A 232 11.04 25.04 -7.16
C ALA A 232 12.27 25.64 -6.45
N ILE A 233 12.99 24.85 -5.65
CA ILE A 233 14.25 25.27 -4.99
C ILE A 233 15.39 25.43 -6.01
N ALA A 234 15.39 24.59 -7.05
CA ALA A 234 16.39 24.60 -8.12
C ALA A 234 16.42 25.91 -8.94
N GLY A 235 15.33 26.66 -9.01
CA GLY A 235 15.24 27.87 -9.83
C GLY A 235 15.24 27.57 -11.34
N THR A 236 15.45 28.58 -12.18
CA THR A 236 15.33 28.48 -13.65
C THR A 236 16.69 28.32 -14.38
N GLY A 237 17.80 28.24 -13.65
CA GLY A 237 19.14 28.14 -14.24
C GLY A 237 19.55 26.70 -14.59
N PRO A 238 20.37 26.48 -15.63
CA PRO A 238 20.98 25.17 -15.88
C PRO A 238 21.89 24.78 -14.70
N ASN A 239 21.82 23.53 -14.27
CA ASN A 239 22.56 22.97 -13.12
C ASN A 239 22.33 23.69 -11.78
N SER A 240 21.24 24.46 -11.69
CA SER A 240 20.79 25.09 -10.44
C SER A 240 19.86 24.09 -9.75
N GLY A 241 20.19 23.65 -8.53
CA GLY A 241 19.43 22.62 -7.81
C GLY A 241 20.31 21.59 -7.12
N THR A 242 19.67 20.58 -6.52
CA THR A 242 20.36 19.54 -5.74
C THR A 242 20.90 18.39 -6.59
N GLY A 243 20.50 18.28 -7.87
CA GLY A 243 20.88 17.17 -8.77
C GLY A 243 20.23 15.82 -8.39
N VAL A 244 19.19 15.85 -7.56
CA VAL A 244 18.52 14.67 -7.02
C VAL A 244 17.10 14.56 -7.56
N GLN A 245 16.69 13.33 -7.86
CA GLN A 245 15.30 12.98 -8.12
C GLN A 245 14.82 11.97 -7.08
N VAL A 246 13.67 12.22 -6.47
CA VAL A 246 13.02 11.28 -5.57
C VAL A 246 12.29 10.23 -6.40
N THR A 247 12.59 8.96 -6.13
CA THR A 247 12.05 7.80 -6.86
C THR A 247 10.92 7.13 -6.08
N ARG A 248 11.07 7.01 -4.76
CA ARG A 248 10.08 6.39 -3.88
C ARG A 248 10.08 7.08 -2.52
N ILE A 249 8.91 7.14 -1.89
CA ILE A 249 8.79 7.56 -0.49
C ILE A 249 8.06 6.46 0.26
N ASP A 250 8.73 5.95 1.28
CA ASP A 250 8.18 5.01 2.24
C ASP A 250 7.77 5.79 3.49
N LEU A 251 6.60 5.49 4.04
CA LEU A 251 6.06 6.25 5.17
C LEU A 251 5.36 5.33 6.17
N THR A 252 5.45 5.67 7.44
CA THR A 252 4.79 4.98 8.55
C THR A 252 3.99 6.00 9.35
N THR A 253 2.75 5.65 9.72
CA THR A 253 1.82 6.56 10.39
C THR A 253 1.46 6.03 11.76
N ARG A 254 1.45 6.89 12.79
CA ARG A 254 1.04 6.48 14.14
C ARG A 254 0.12 7.52 14.76
N LEU A 255 -0.88 7.05 15.50
CA LEU A 255 -1.69 7.91 16.34
C LEU A 255 -0.92 8.28 17.62
N PRO A 256 -1.13 9.48 18.18
CA PRO A 256 -0.60 9.83 19.49
C PRO A 256 -1.14 8.89 20.58
N ALA A 257 -0.29 8.50 21.53
CA ALA A 257 -0.66 7.54 22.58
C ALA A 257 -1.90 7.97 23.40
N LYS A 258 -2.09 9.28 23.60
CA LYS A 258 -3.26 9.84 24.31
C LYS A 258 -4.58 9.61 23.55
N ALA A 259 -4.55 9.64 22.21
CA ALA A 259 -5.74 9.53 21.37
C ALA A 259 -6.10 8.07 21.04
N GLN A 260 -5.11 7.16 21.06
CA GLN A 260 -5.30 5.77 20.66
C GLN A 260 -6.41 5.07 21.47
N ARG A 261 -6.41 5.20 22.80
CA ARG A 261 -7.43 4.56 23.66
C ARG A 261 -8.85 5.04 23.35
N ALA A 262 -9.02 6.34 23.11
CA ALA A 262 -10.32 6.91 22.79
C ALA A 262 -10.79 6.50 21.38
N TYR A 263 -9.85 6.46 20.41
CA TYR A 263 -10.12 5.99 19.05
C TYR A 263 -10.56 4.52 19.04
N ASP A 264 -9.82 3.65 19.73
CA ASP A 264 -10.13 2.22 19.81
C ASP A 264 -11.52 1.99 20.45
N ALA A 265 -11.87 2.77 21.48
CA ALA A 265 -13.19 2.72 22.10
C ALA A 265 -14.31 3.09 21.10
N VAL A 266 -14.18 4.23 20.40
CA VAL A 266 -15.18 4.68 19.41
C VAL A 266 -15.31 3.68 18.26
N LEU A 267 -14.19 3.13 17.77
CA LEU A 267 -14.21 2.14 16.71
C LEU A 267 -14.94 0.86 17.15
N SER A 268 -14.67 0.38 18.36
CA SER A 268 -15.34 -0.81 18.91
C SER A 268 -16.85 -0.60 19.07
N GLU A 269 -17.26 0.59 19.52
CA GLU A 269 -18.67 0.97 19.66
C GLU A 269 -19.36 1.13 18.31
N SER A 270 -18.71 1.74 17.31
CA SER A 270 -19.24 1.84 15.95
C SER A 270 -19.45 0.45 15.34
N GLN A 271 -18.47 -0.45 15.46
CA GLN A 271 -18.60 -1.83 14.98
C GLN A 271 -19.69 -2.61 15.73
N ALA A 272 -19.87 -2.35 17.02
CA ALA A 272 -20.99 -2.91 17.79
C ALA A 272 -22.33 -2.36 17.31
N ALA A 273 -22.42 -1.05 17.03
CA ALA A 273 -23.62 -0.40 16.50
C ALA A 273 -23.99 -0.96 15.12
N ASP A 274 -23.02 -1.08 14.20
CA ASP A 274 -23.24 -1.64 12.86
C ASP A 274 -23.74 -3.10 12.93
N ARG A 275 -23.16 -3.90 13.83
CA ARG A 275 -23.63 -5.27 14.10
C ARG A 275 -25.06 -5.27 14.60
N ARG A 276 -25.43 -4.42 15.57
CA ARG A 276 -26.81 -4.31 16.07
C ARG A 276 -27.80 -3.90 14.97
N VAL A 277 -27.42 -2.99 14.08
CA VAL A 277 -28.26 -2.58 12.94
C VAL A 277 -28.44 -3.75 11.97
N ALA A 278 -27.37 -4.47 11.64
CA ALA A 278 -27.44 -5.64 10.77
C ALA A 278 -28.31 -6.76 11.37
N GLU A 279 -28.16 -7.03 12.67
CA GLU A 279 -28.98 -8.00 13.42
C GLU A 279 -30.46 -7.58 13.44
N ALA A 280 -30.75 -6.30 13.65
CA ALA A 280 -32.12 -5.78 13.61
C ALA A 280 -32.76 -5.93 12.22
N ARG A 281 -32.00 -5.66 11.15
CA ARG A 281 -32.45 -5.89 9.76
C ARG A 281 -32.72 -7.37 9.51
N ALA A 282 -31.81 -8.25 9.92
CA ALA A 282 -31.99 -9.68 9.78
C ALA A 282 -33.20 -10.20 10.58
N ALA A 283 -33.45 -9.68 11.78
CA ALA A 283 -34.64 -10.00 12.57
C ALA A 283 -35.92 -9.54 11.87
N ALA A 284 -35.97 -8.31 11.36
CA ALA A 284 -37.10 -7.79 10.61
C ALA A 284 -37.40 -8.62 9.36
N GLU A 285 -36.37 -8.98 8.60
CA GLU A 285 -36.50 -9.86 7.43
C GLU A 285 -37.04 -11.24 7.82
N ARG A 286 -36.56 -11.84 8.91
CA ARG A 286 -37.10 -13.11 9.42
C ARG A 286 -38.60 -12.98 9.76
N THR A 287 -39.02 -11.90 10.41
CA THR A 287 -40.44 -11.66 10.71
C THR A 287 -41.30 -11.53 9.45
N VAL A 288 -40.80 -10.84 8.43
CA VAL A 288 -41.52 -10.75 7.14
C VAL A 288 -41.60 -12.11 6.46
N GLN A 289 -40.53 -12.91 6.51
CA GLN A 289 -40.53 -14.26 5.94
C GLN A 289 -41.52 -15.19 6.66
N THR A 290 -41.55 -15.19 7.99
CA THR A 290 -42.51 -16.03 8.75
C THR A 290 -43.95 -15.58 8.53
N ALA A 291 -44.22 -14.28 8.45
CA ALA A 291 -45.54 -13.75 8.12
C ALA A 291 -46.01 -14.18 6.71
N ARG A 292 -45.11 -14.15 5.71
CA ARG A 292 -45.40 -14.62 4.35
C ARG A 292 -45.63 -16.13 4.29
N GLN A 293 -44.85 -16.92 5.03
CA GLN A 293 -45.05 -18.36 5.15
C GLN A 293 -46.43 -18.67 5.74
N ALA A 294 -46.78 -18.05 6.87
CA ALA A 294 -48.09 -18.21 7.50
C ALA A 294 -49.24 -17.79 6.57
N GLN A 295 -49.08 -16.67 5.84
CA GLN A 295 -50.05 -16.23 4.83
C GLN A 295 -50.23 -17.29 3.72
N ALA A 296 -49.14 -17.85 3.20
CA ALA A 296 -49.19 -18.87 2.16
C ALA A 296 -49.84 -20.17 2.66
N GLU A 297 -49.56 -20.58 3.90
CA GLU A 297 -50.19 -21.73 4.54
C GLU A 297 -51.70 -21.54 4.72
N ILE A 298 -52.14 -20.36 5.16
CA ILE A 298 -53.57 -20.01 5.29
C ILE A 298 -54.25 -20.05 3.91
N GLN A 299 -53.63 -19.46 2.89
CA GLN A 299 -54.21 -19.48 1.54
C GLN A 299 -54.30 -20.90 0.99
N THR A 300 -53.25 -21.70 1.16
CA THR A 300 -53.20 -23.08 0.68
C THR A 300 -54.24 -23.97 1.38
N SER A 301 -54.38 -23.85 2.70
CA SER A 301 -55.37 -24.60 3.48
C SER A 301 -56.81 -24.15 3.17
N ALA A 302 -57.05 -22.85 3.00
CA ALA A 302 -58.36 -22.32 2.59
C ALA A 302 -58.76 -22.82 1.19
N ASP A 303 -57.83 -22.85 0.24
CA ASP A 303 -58.07 -23.37 -1.10
C ASP A 303 -58.32 -24.89 -1.09
N ALA A 304 -57.58 -25.64 -0.28
CA ALA A 304 -57.80 -27.07 -0.11
C ALA A 304 -59.21 -27.35 0.46
N ALA A 305 -59.60 -26.65 1.54
CA ALA A 305 -60.92 -26.80 2.16
C ALA A 305 -62.05 -26.38 1.20
N ARG A 306 -61.86 -25.30 0.42
CA ARG A 306 -62.80 -24.88 -0.62
C ARG A 306 -62.96 -25.97 -1.69
N ARG A 307 -61.86 -26.53 -2.19
CA ARG A 307 -61.88 -27.58 -3.22
C ARG A 307 -62.55 -28.85 -2.69
N GLU A 308 -62.24 -29.26 -1.47
CA GLU A 308 -62.85 -30.41 -0.81
C GLU A 308 -64.37 -30.21 -0.65
N THR A 309 -64.80 -29.04 -0.17
CA THR A 309 -66.21 -28.69 0.00
C THR A 309 -66.95 -28.73 -1.34
N VAL A 310 -66.38 -28.10 -2.37
CA VAL A 310 -66.96 -28.08 -3.73
C VAL A 310 -67.01 -29.49 -4.32
N ALA A 311 -65.95 -30.29 -4.18
CA ALA A 311 -65.90 -31.66 -4.68
C ALA A 311 -66.93 -32.55 -3.98
N THR A 312 -67.09 -32.41 -2.67
CA THR A 312 -68.08 -33.14 -1.87
C THR A 312 -69.51 -32.77 -2.27
N ALA A 313 -69.78 -31.47 -2.45
CA ALA A 313 -71.07 -30.97 -2.90
C ALA A 313 -71.39 -31.44 -4.32
N ARG A 314 -70.42 -31.41 -5.25
CA ARG A 314 -70.57 -31.93 -6.61
C ARG A 314 -70.84 -33.43 -6.62
N ALA A 315 -70.05 -34.21 -5.88
CA ALA A 315 -70.26 -35.66 -5.78
C ALA A 315 -71.65 -36.00 -5.21
N ALA A 316 -72.17 -35.20 -4.27
CA ALA A 316 -73.54 -35.36 -3.77
C ALA A 316 -74.60 -35.00 -4.82
N ALA A 317 -74.40 -33.92 -5.58
CA ALA A 317 -75.29 -33.50 -6.67
C ALA A 317 -75.30 -34.51 -7.83
N ASP A 318 -74.14 -35.01 -8.24
CA ASP A 318 -73.97 -35.98 -9.33
C ASP A 318 -74.71 -37.29 -9.03
N ARG A 319 -74.75 -37.71 -7.76
CA ARG A 319 -75.58 -38.87 -7.34
C ARG A 319 -77.07 -38.64 -7.57
N VAL A 320 -77.55 -37.42 -7.29
CA VAL A 320 -78.97 -37.06 -7.47
C VAL A 320 -79.31 -36.96 -8.95
N THR A 321 -78.46 -36.33 -9.76
CA THR A 321 -78.66 -36.21 -11.20
C THR A 321 -78.60 -37.56 -11.90
N ALA A 322 -77.66 -38.44 -11.52
CA ALA A 322 -77.59 -39.81 -12.03
C ALA A 322 -78.86 -40.61 -11.72
N LEU A 323 -79.39 -40.50 -10.50
CA LEU A 323 -80.66 -41.14 -10.14
C LEU A 323 -81.85 -40.58 -10.93
N ALA A 324 -81.88 -39.28 -11.17
CA ALA A 324 -82.93 -38.63 -11.96
C ALA A 324 -82.88 -39.01 -13.45
N ALA A 325 -81.69 -39.25 -14.00
CA ALA A 325 -81.48 -39.63 -15.39
C ALA A 325 -81.80 -41.12 -15.69
N GLU A 326 -81.76 -42.01 -14.69
CA GLU A 326 -82.02 -43.44 -14.87
C GLU A 326 -83.51 -43.71 -15.17
N ARG A 327 -83.78 -44.25 -16.36
CA ARG A 327 -85.14 -44.51 -16.88
C ARG A 327 -85.62 -45.94 -16.63
N SER A 328 -84.71 -46.88 -16.34
CA SER A 328 -85.07 -48.27 -16.04
C SER A 328 -85.62 -48.42 -14.61
N PRO A 329 -86.84 -48.97 -14.41
CA PRO A 329 -87.43 -49.11 -13.08
C PRO A 329 -86.64 -50.05 -12.15
N GLU A 330 -86.04 -51.11 -12.69
CA GLU A 330 -85.24 -52.06 -11.90
C GLU A 330 -83.93 -51.44 -11.39
N ARG A 331 -83.17 -50.77 -12.28
CA ARG A 331 -81.91 -50.09 -11.90
C ARG A 331 -82.15 -48.95 -10.92
N ARG A 332 -83.23 -48.19 -11.12
CA ARG A 332 -83.62 -47.11 -10.20
C ARG A 332 -83.93 -47.64 -8.79
N ARG A 333 -84.62 -48.78 -8.67
CA ARG A 333 -84.92 -49.41 -7.38
C ARG A 333 -83.64 -49.86 -6.66
N LEU A 334 -82.67 -50.41 -7.39
CA LEU A 334 -81.37 -50.81 -6.84
C LEU A 334 -80.57 -49.59 -6.34
N LEU A 335 -80.50 -48.51 -7.14
CA LEU A 335 -79.84 -47.26 -6.75
C LEU A 335 -80.46 -46.63 -5.49
N LEU A 336 -81.80 -46.58 -5.40
CA LEU A 336 -82.52 -46.09 -4.23
C LEU A 336 -82.26 -46.94 -2.98
N THR A 337 -82.23 -48.26 -3.14
CA THR A 337 -81.97 -49.18 -2.00
C THR A 337 -80.55 -49.01 -1.48
N ASN A 338 -79.57 -48.88 -2.37
CA ASN A 338 -78.18 -48.62 -1.99
C ASN A 338 -78.01 -47.25 -1.33
N LEU A 339 -78.64 -46.21 -1.87
CA LEU A 339 -78.63 -44.87 -1.27
C LEU A 339 -79.30 -44.85 0.11
N TRP A 340 -80.43 -45.54 0.25
CA TRP A 340 -81.15 -45.67 1.53
C TRP A 340 -80.28 -46.36 2.57
N ARG A 341 -79.62 -47.48 2.23
CA ARG A 341 -78.69 -48.17 3.14
C ARG A 341 -77.50 -47.29 3.54
N GLU A 342 -76.86 -46.59 2.59
CA GLU A 342 -75.74 -45.69 2.89
C GLU A 342 -76.15 -44.55 3.84
N ARG A 343 -77.35 -43.99 3.64
CA ARG A 343 -77.88 -42.91 4.48
C ARG A 343 -78.30 -43.41 5.86
N LEU A 344 -78.93 -44.58 5.93
CA LEU A 344 -79.25 -45.22 7.20
C LEU A 344 -77.99 -45.51 8.00
N ASP A 345 -76.94 -46.07 7.39
CA ASP A 345 -75.69 -46.34 8.11
C ASP A 345 -75.10 -45.06 8.73
N LYS A 346 -75.05 -43.95 7.96
CA LYS A 346 -74.59 -42.65 8.45
C LYS A 346 -75.43 -42.07 9.60
N ILE A 347 -76.75 -42.27 9.57
CA ILE A 347 -77.66 -41.79 10.62
C ILE A 347 -77.56 -42.69 11.87
N LEU A 348 -77.60 -44.01 11.68
CA LEU A 348 -77.56 -45.00 12.75
C LEU A 348 -76.25 -44.90 13.54
N ARG A 349 -75.11 -44.63 12.88
CA ARG A 349 -73.82 -44.38 13.56
C ARG A 349 -73.82 -43.15 14.48
N ARG A 350 -74.67 -42.16 14.20
CA ARG A 350 -74.85 -40.95 15.03
C ARG A 350 -75.91 -41.13 16.12
N CYS A 351 -76.67 -42.21 16.11
CA CYS A 351 -77.73 -42.46 17.08
C CYS A 351 -77.19 -43.32 18.23
N ALA A 352 -77.46 -42.90 19.46
CA ALA A 352 -77.05 -43.64 20.67
C ALA A 352 -77.87 -44.93 20.90
N SER A 353 -79.10 -45.01 20.39
CA SER A 353 -79.92 -46.23 20.44
C SER A 353 -80.97 -46.23 19.32
N VAL A 354 -81.36 -47.43 18.86
CA VAL A 354 -82.34 -47.62 17.78
C VAL A 354 -83.38 -48.63 18.26
N THR A 355 -84.66 -48.28 18.17
CA THR A 355 -85.75 -49.21 18.52
C THR A 355 -86.47 -49.63 17.25
N ALA A 356 -86.38 -50.92 16.89
CA ALA A 356 -87.07 -51.46 15.73
C ALA A 356 -88.43 -52.01 16.16
N VAL A 357 -89.50 -51.51 15.53
CA VAL A 357 -90.87 -51.99 15.77
C VAL A 357 -91.27 -52.85 14.58
N ASP A 358 -91.20 -54.17 14.75
CA ASP A 358 -91.81 -55.12 13.82
C ASP A 358 -93.25 -55.40 14.28
N GLY A 359 -94.19 -55.52 13.35
CA GLY A 359 -95.64 -55.57 13.57
C GLY A 359 -96.15 -56.77 14.37
N ARG A 360 -95.27 -57.61 14.92
CA ARG A 360 -95.62 -58.73 15.82
C ARG A 360 -94.86 -58.74 17.15
N THR A 361 -93.78 -57.97 17.31
CA THR A 361 -93.10 -57.73 18.61
C THR A 361 -92.02 -56.65 18.48
N PRO A 362 -91.96 -55.63 19.36
CA PRO A 362 -90.89 -54.63 19.31
C PRO A 362 -89.56 -55.21 19.80
N VAL A 363 -88.52 -55.18 18.96
CA VAL A 363 -87.16 -55.61 19.31
C VAL A 363 -86.28 -54.37 19.45
N ARG A 364 -85.78 -54.11 20.65
CA ARG A 364 -84.85 -53.00 20.92
C ARG A 364 -83.44 -53.47 20.60
N VAL A 365 -82.84 -52.95 19.53
CA VAL A 365 -81.48 -53.33 19.09
C VAL A 365 -80.53 -52.20 19.47
N ALA A 366 -79.68 -52.43 20.46
CA ALA A 366 -78.61 -51.51 20.80
C ALA A 366 -77.52 -51.59 19.72
N VAL A 367 -77.44 -50.57 18.88
CA VAL A 367 -76.34 -50.41 17.91
C VAL A 367 -75.26 -49.58 18.61
N PRO A 368 -73.99 -50.03 18.66
CA PRO A 368 -72.93 -49.24 19.27
C PRO A 368 -72.70 -47.98 18.42
N GLY A 369 -73.08 -46.82 18.95
CA GLY A 369 -72.71 -45.52 18.38
C GLY A 369 -71.25 -45.20 18.70
N GLU A 370 -70.53 -44.57 17.77
CA GLU A 370 -69.24 -43.96 18.09
C GLU A 370 -69.48 -42.73 18.97
N ASN A 371 -69.13 -42.84 20.26
CA ASN A 371 -69.03 -41.67 21.14
C ASN A 371 -68.00 -40.71 20.52
N ARG A 372 -68.46 -39.51 20.16
CA ARG A 372 -67.58 -38.42 19.71
C ARG A 372 -67.57 -37.32 20.76
#